data_AF-A0A6P0NBJ9-F1
#
_entry.id   AF-A0A6P0NBJ9-F1
#
_cell.length_a   1.000
_cell.length_b   1.000
_cell.length_c   1.000
_cell.angle_alpha   90.00
_cell.angle_beta   90.00
_cell.angle_gamma   90.00
#
_symmetry.space_group_name_H-M   'P 1'
#
loop_
_entity.id
_entity.type
_entity.pdbx_description
1 polymer ?
#
loop_
_entity_poly.entity_id
_entity_poly.type
_entity_poly.pdbx_seq_one_letter_code
_entity_poly.pdbx_strand_id
1 'polypeptide(L)'
;MPKIMHLPKLLLSNNSHIYVEGNVSIDPSAVISAGVILRADPDSKITIAAGVCIGMGAIIHAHKGTVEVESGASLGAGVLVVGKGKIGANASIGSLTTIWNHSVESLQVVPSASVLGDKGRPLPQESQPTPDTLEQKPQESSSAVPDQSFTTESVNGQVPSTSNTVATDTTETNTTDTNSIETNSTET
;
A
#
# COMPACT_ATOMS: atom_id res chain seq x y z
N MET A 1 -27.69 1.70 -34.71
CA MET A 1 -28.23 0.70 -33.75
C MET A 1 -27.45 0.79 -32.45
N PRO A 2 -28.08 0.94 -31.29
CA PRO A 2 -27.38 0.92 -30.00
C PRO A 2 -26.93 -0.50 -29.64
N LYS A 3 -25.71 -0.66 -29.15
CA LYS A 3 -25.16 -1.95 -28.70
C LYS A 3 -25.63 -2.24 -27.27
N ILE A 4 -26.55 -3.19 -27.10
CA ILE A 4 -27.01 -3.63 -25.78
C ILE A 4 -25.86 -4.33 -25.05
N MET A 5 -25.38 -3.75 -23.94
CA MET A 5 -24.44 -4.42 -23.05
C MET A 5 -25.21 -5.36 -22.11
N HIS A 6 -25.24 -6.65 -22.46
CA HIS A 6 -25.73 -7.69 -21.57
C HIS A 6 -24.65 -8.00 -20.52
N LEU A 7 -24.83 -7.50 -19.30
CA LEU A 7 -23.93 -7.84 -18.19
C LEU A 7 -24.25 -9.27 -17.71
N PRO A 8 -23.26 -10.19 -17.63
CA PRO A 8 -23.50 -11.53 -17.14
C PRO A 8 -23.98 -11.49 -15.69
N LYS A 9 -25.00 -12.29 -15.36
CA LYS A 9 -25.47 -12.43 -13.98
C LYS A 9 -24.38 -13.08 -13.14
N LEU A 10 -23.79 -12.33 -12.22
CA LEU A 10 -22.88 -12.86 -11.20
C LEU A 10 -23.66 -13.86 -10.34
N LEU A 11 -23.34 -15.15 -10.50
CA LEU A 11 -23.94 -16.21 -9.69
C LEU A 11 -23.34 -16.16 -8.29
N LEU A 12 -24.14 -15.72 -7.31
CA LEU A 12 -23.81 -15.84 -5.90
C LEU A 12 -23.68 -17.33 -5.56
N SER A 13 -22.48 -17.76 -5.15
CA SER A 13 -22.26 -19.16 -4.77
C SER A 13 -22.95 -19.46 -3.42
N ASN A 14 -23.48 -20.67 -3.26
CA ASN A 14 -24.34 -21.04 -2.12
C ASN A 14 -23.68 -20.99 -0.71
N ASN A 15 -22.43 -20.53 -0.61
CA ASN A 15 -21.73 -20.26 0.65
C ASN A 15 -21.52 -18.75 0.90
N SER A 16 -22.33 -17.89 0.25
CA SER A 16 -22.29 -16.42 0.31
C SER A 16 -22.74 -15.82 1.65
N HIS A 17 -22.47 -16.47 2.77
CA HIS A 17 -22.83 -15.97 4.09
C HIS A 17 -22.04 -14.72 4.47
N ILE A 18 -22.67 -13.87 5.28
CA ILE A 18 -22.01 -12.83 6.07
C ILE A 18 -21.63 -13.48 7.40
N TYR A 19 -20.39 -13.32 7.84
CA TYR A 19 -19.95 -13.77 9.17
C TYR A 19 -20.03 -12.60 10.16
N VAL A 20 -20.62 -12.83 11.32
CA VAL A 20 -20.75 -11.84 12.40
C VAL A 20 -20.40 -12.46 13.74
N GLU A 21 -19.43 -11.89 14.45
CA GLU A 21 -18.94 -12.36 15.75
C GLU A 21 -18.72 -11.16 16.71
N GLY A 22 -19.14 -11.32 17.96
CA GLY A 22 -18.96 -10.32 19.01
C GLY A 22 -19.99 -9.18 19.00
N ASN A 23 -19.64 -8.05 19.59
CA ASN A 23 -20.51 -6.87 19.71
C ASN A 23 -20.55 -6.08 18.38
N VAL A 24 -21.45 -6.47 17.49
CA VAL A 24 -21.67 -5.85 16.18
C VAL A 24 -23.10 -5.32 16.09
N SER A 25 -23.25 -4.01 15.89
CA SER A 25 -24.54 -3.36 15.62
C SER A 25 -24.61 -2.94 14.16
N ILE A 26 -25.72 -3.24 13.50
CA ILE A 26 -25.94 -3.01 12.06
C ILE A 26 -27.31 -2.35 11.88
N ASP A 27 -27.35 -1.19 11.21
CA ASP A 27 -28.60 -0.54 10.83
C ASP A 27 -29.37 -1.36 9.77
N PRO A 28 -30.72 -1.51 9.87
CA PRO A 28 -31.51 -2.27 8.91
C PRO A 28 -31.44 -1.81 7.44
N SER A 29 -30.95 -0.59 7.18
CA SER A 29 -30.78 -0.05 5.82
C SER A 29 -29.36 -0.24 5.24
N ALA A 30 -28.43 -0.83 6.00
CA ALA A 30 -27.08 -1.11 5.51
C ALA A 30 -27.08 -2.29 4.51
N VAL A 31 -26.39 -2.11 3.38
CA VAL A 31 -26.26 -3.12 2.33
C VAL A 31 -24.95 -3.87 2.49
N ILE A 32 -25.02 -5.14 2.92
CA ILE A 32 -23.84 -5.98 3.16
C ILE A 32 -23.76 -7.08 2.09
N SER A 33 -22.63 -7.14 1.40
CA SER A 33 -22.38 -8.11 0.33
C SER A 33 -22.01 -9.50 0.86
N ALA A 34 -22.01 -10.48 -0.05
CA ALA A 34 -21.52 -11.84 0.20
C ALA A 34 -20.07 -11.87 0.73
N GLY A 35 -19.80 -12.81 1.65
CA GLY A 35 -18.45 -13.07 2.16
C GLY A 35 -17.87 -11.96 3.03
N VAL A 36 -18.68 -10.99 3.47
CA VAL A 36 -18.25 -9.98 4.44
C VAL A 36 -18.06 -10.63 5.83
N ILE A 37 -16.99 -10.24 6.52
CA ILE A 37 -16.63 -10.71 7.85
C ILE A 37 -16.64 -9.52 8.81
N LEU A 38 -17.52 -9.53 9.80
CA LEU A 38 -17.59 -8.54 10.88
C LEU A 38 -17.22 -9.22 12.20
N ARG A 39 -16.09 -8.84 12.79
CA ARG A 39 -15.58 -9.42 14.04
C ARG A 39 -15.28 -8.35 15.06
N ALA A 40 -15.90 -8.41 16.24
CA ALA A 40 -15.51 -7.62 17.40
C ALA A 40 -14.91 -8.54 18.46
N ASP A 41 -13.65 -8.30 18.82
CA ASP A 41 -12.99 -8.97 19.95
C ASP A 41 -13.70 -8.63 21.29
N PRO A 42 -13.40 -9.34 22.39
CA PRO A 42 -13.79 -8.92 23.73
C PRO A 42 -13.49 -7.44 23.99
N ASP A 43 -14.42 -6.77 24.68
CA ASP A 43 -14.42 -5.34 24.99
C ASP A 43 -14.27 -4.39 23.77
N SER A 44 -14.42 -4.92 22.56
CA SER A 44 -14.38 -4.19 21.30
C SER A 44 -15.79 -4.14 20.67
N LYS A 45 -16.03 -3.24 19.71
CA LYS A 45 -17.35 -3.06 19.09
C LYS A 45 -17.27 -2.65 17.62
N ILE A 46 -18.19 -3.13 16.80
CA ILE A 46 -18.46 -2.59 15.46
C ILE A 46 -19.83 -1.89 15.46
N THR A 47 -19.90 -0.71 14.83
CA THR A 47 -21.17 -0.02 14.54
C THR A 47 -21.25 0.33 13.06
N ILE A 48 -22.22 -0.23 12.36
CA ILE A 48 -22.54 0.06 10.95
C ILE A 48 -23.83 0.89 10.91
N ALA A 49 -23.74 2.14 10.46
CA ALA A 49 -24.85 3.08 10.43
C ALA A 49 -25.75 2.93 9.17
N ALA A 50 -26.82 3.72 9.13
CA ALA A 50 -27.80 3.72 8.05
C ALA A 50 -27.19 3.99 6.66
N GLY A 51 -27.71 3.32 5.63
CA GLY A 51 -27.29 3.50 4.23
C GLY A 51 -25.83 3.15 3.92
N VAL A 52 -25.10 2.51 4.84
CA VAL A 52 -23.72 2.05 4.58
C VAL A 52 -23.72 0.92 3.56
N CYS A 53 -22.84 0.97 2.58
CA CYS A 53 -22.61 -0.10 1.61
C CYS A 53 -21.28 -0.82 1.92
N ILE A 54 -21.30 -2.14 2.09
CA ILE A 54 -20.12 -2.97 2.30
C ILE A 54 -19.94 -3.95 1.13
N GLY A 55 -18.87 -3.79 0.37
CA GLY A 55 -18.52 -4.59 -0.80
C GLY A 55 -18.13 -6.04 -0.48
N MET A 56 -18.21 -6.89 -1.50
CA MET A 56 -17.96 -8.35 -1.40
C MET A 56 -16.59 -8.65 -0.80
N GLY A 57 -16.52 -9.60 0.15
CA GLY A 57 -15.28 -10.04 0.76
C GLY A 57 -14.57 -9.02 1.66
N ALA A 58 -15.21 -7.91 2.03
CA ALA A 58 -14.63 -6.97 2.98
C ALA A 58 -14.58 -7.55 4.41
N ILE A 59 -13.54 -7.20 5.17
CA ILE A 59 -13.29 -7.69 6.52
C ILE A 59 -13.16 -6.50 7.47
N ILE A 60 -13.98 -6.46 8.52
CA ILE A 60 -13.92 -5.47 9.58
C ILE A 60 -13.67 -6.18 10.90
N HIS A 61 -12.50 -5.96 11.50
CA HIS A 61 -12.07 -6.54 12.77
C HIS A 61 -11.81 -5.44 13.81
N ALA A 62 -12.78 -5.21 14.70
CA ALA A 62 -12.58 -4.35 15.86
C ALA A 62 -11.73 -5.07 16.91
N HIS A 63 -10.53 -4.54 17.17
CA HIS A 63 -9.54 -5.08 18.10
C HIS A 63 -9.04 -3.97 19.03
N LYS A 64 -9.27 -4.14 20.34
CA LYS A 64 -8.91 -3.18 21.41
C LYS A 64 -9.54 -1.79 21.21
N GLY A 65 -10.83 -1.77 20.82
CA GLY A 65 -11.62 -0.54 20.71
C GLY A 65 -12.82 -0.67 19.77
N THR A 66 -13.33 0.48 19.33
CA THR A 66 -14.49 0.56 18.42
C THR A 66 -14.06 0.78 16.97
N VAL A 67 -14.73 0.12 16.03
CA VAL A 67 -14.81 0.53 14.63
C VAL A 67 -16.20 1.08 14.34
N GLU A 68 -16.27 2.31 13.87
CA GLU A 68 -17.52 2.99 13.51
C GLU A 68 -17.54 3.29 12.02
N VAL A 69 -18.63 2.94 11.34
CA VAL A 69 -18.84 3.24 9.92
C VAL A 69 -20.10 4.10 9.84
N GLU A 70 -19.91 5.40 9.63
CA GLU A 70 -20.97 6.41 9.67
C GLU A 70 -21.86 6.39 8.40
N SER A 71 -23.01 7.07 8.50
CA SER A 71 -24.10 6.97 7.52
C SER A 71 -23.66 7.28 6.09
N GLY A 72 -24.15 6.49 5.12
CA GLY A 72 -23.84 6.62 3.70
C GLY A 72 -22.41 6.27 3.27
N ALA A 73 -21.53 5.85 4.19
CA ALA A 73 -20.18 5.43 3.83
C ALA A 73 -20.20 4.19 2.93
N SER A 74 -19.30 4.14 1.95
CA SER A 74 -19.23 3.08 0.94
C SER A 74 -17.86 2.41 0.95
N LEU A 75 -17.82 1.13 1.27
CA LEU A 75 -16.61 0.30 1.28
C LEU A 75 -16.58 -0.60 0.05
N GLY A 76 -15.50 -0.50 -0.74
CA GLY A 76 -15.27 -1.34 -1.92
C GLY A 76 -15.08 -2.83 -1.60
N ALA A 77 -14.95 -3.64 -2.65
CA ALA A 77 -14.74 -5.08 -2.50
C ALA A 77 -13.35 -5.37 -1.88
N GLY A 78 -13.28 -6.34 -0.97
CA GLY A 78 -12.04 -6.74 -0.30
C GLY A 78 -11.38 -5.65 0.55
N VAL A 79 -12.11 -4.64 1.02
CA VAL A 79 -11.60 -3.65 1.99
C VAL A 79 -11.33 -4.34 3.33
N LEU A 80 -10.17 -4.07 3.93
CA LEU A 80 -9.75 -4.60 5.23
C LEU A 80 -9.69 -3.46 6.25
N VAL A 81 -10.38 -3.58 7.38
CA VAL A 81 -10.36 -2.62 8.49
C VAL A 81 -10.00 -3.37 9.77
N VAL A 82 -8.93 -2.96 10.47
CA VAL A 82 -8.45 -3.64 11.69
C VAL A 82 -8.08 -2.65 12.80
N GLY A 83 -8.46 -2.99 14.03
CA GLY A 83 -8.10 -2.23 15.23
C GLY A 83 -9.24 -1.35 15.71
N LYS A 84 -9.00 -0.04 15.78
CA LYS A 84 -10.01 0.98 16.13
C LYS A 84 -9.93 2.19 15.21
N GLY A 85 -11.05 2.84 14.96
CA GLY A 85 -11.12 4.00 14.07
C GLY A 85 -12.55 4.29 13.61
N LYS A 86 -12.71 5.37 12.85
CA LYS A 86 -14.00 5.77 12.27
C LYS A 86 -13.87 5.96 10.75
N ILE A 87 -14.80 5.41 9.99
CA ILE A 87 -15.03 5.75 8.57
C ILE A 87 -16.15 6.78 8.55
N GLY A 88 -15.82 8.02 8.19
CA GLY A 88 -16.71 9.17 8.28
C GLY A 88 -17.92 9.11 7.34
N ALA A 89 -18.94 9.90 7.64
CA ALA A 89 -20.20 9.91 6.90
C ALA A 89 -19.96 10.21 5.41
N ASN A 90 -20.56 9.39 4.54
CA ASN A 90 -20.41 9.45 3.07
C ASN A 90 -18.96 9.32 2.56
N ALA A 91 -18.01 8.82 3.37
CA ALA A 91 -16.67 8.49 2.89
C ALA A 91 -16.72 7.32 1.88
N SER A 92 -15.89 7.38 0.85
CA SER A 92 -15.83 6.38 -0.22
C SER A 92 -14.47 5.67 -0.21
N ILE A 93 -14.44 4.42 0.24
CA ILE A 93 -13.23 3.62 0.36
C ILE A 93 -13.10 2.72 -0.87
N GLY A 94 -12.09 2.94 -1.70
CA GLY A 94 -11.81 2.11 -2.88
C GLY A 94 -11.51 0.64 -2.53
N SER A 95 -11.82 -0.27 -3.45
CA SER A 95 -11.61 -1.71 -3.28
C SER A 95 -10.17 -2.06 -2.91
N LEU A 96 -9.96 -3.15 -2.16
CA LEU A 96 -8.66 -3.63 -1.68
C LEU A 96 -7.90 -2.66 -0.75
N THR A 97 -8.53 -1.60 -0.26
CA THR A 97 -7.92 -0.68 0.72
C THR A 97 -7.77 -1.36 2.09
N THR A 98 -6.63 -1.16 2.75
CA THR A 98 -6.40 -1.55 4.14
C THR A 98 -6.39 -0.33 5.06
N ILE A 99 -7.15 -0.39 6.15
CA ILE A 99 -7.24 0.63 7.20
C ILE A 99 -6.83 0.01 8.54
N TRP A 100 -5.68 0.42 9.07
CA TRP A 100 -5.10 -0.13 10.29
C TRP A 100 -5.02 0.94 11.38
N ASN A 101 -5.85 0.83 12.42
CA ASN A 101 -5.88 1.76 13.56
C ASN A 101 -5.96 3.25 13.16
N HIS A 102 -6.75 3.56 12.14
CA HIS A 102 -6.85 4.88 11.51
C HIS A 102 -8.32 5.27 11.28
N SER A 103 -8.59 6.58 11.23
CA SER A 103 -9.90 7.10 10.82
C SER A 103 -9.83 7.70 9.41
N VAL A 104 -10.94 7.67 8.69
CA VAL A 104 -11.14 8.35 7.39
C VAL A 104 -12.20 9.42 7.61
N GLU A 105 -11.96 10.64 7.15
CA GLU A 105 -12.87 11.75 7.40
C GLU A 105 -14.15 11.68 6.55
N SER A 106 -15.20 12.36 7.00
CA SER A 106 -16.47 12.45 6.27
C SER A 106 -16.25 13.04 4.87
N LEU A 107 -16.99 12.53 3.88
CA LEU A 107 -16.87 12.87 2.45
C LEU A 107 -15.50 12.56 1.80
N GLN A 108 -14.54 11.96 2.52
CA GLN A 108 -13.23 11.63 1.97
C GLN A 108 -13.32 10.46 0.98
N VAL A 109 -12.67 10.61 -0.18
CA VAL A 109 -12.46 9.52 -1.14
C VAL A 109 -11.06 8.94 -0.93
N VAL A 110 -10.98 7.63 -0.69
CA VAL A 110 -9.71 6.89 -0.57
C VAL A 110 -9.53 6.03 -1.83
N PRO A 111 -8.42 6.16 -2.59
CA PRO A 111 -8.16 5.35 -3.77
C PRO A 111 -8.12 3.84 -3.48
N SER A 112 -8.51 3.01 -4.45
CA SER A 112 -8.37 1.55 -4.36
C SER A 112 -6.92 1.12 -4.10
N ALA A 113 -6.74 0.01 -3.39
CA ALA A 113 -5.44 -0.54 -2.95
C ALA A 113 -4.59 0.42 -2.08
N SER A 114 -5.20 1.42 -1.44
CA SER A 114 -4.50 2.25 -0.45
C SER A 114 -4.20 1.49 0.85
N VAL A 115 -3.18 1.93 1.58
CA VAL A 115 -2.92 1.49 2.96
C VAL A 115 -2.91 2.72 3.87
N LEU A 116 -3.75 2.70 4.91
CA LEU A 116 -3.95 3.80 5.85
C LEU A 116 -3.60 3.36 7.27
N GLY A 117 -2.77 4.14 7.96
CA GLY A 117 -2.38 3.90 9.36
C GLY A 117 -1.36 2.78 9.60
N ASP A 118 -0.83 2.16 8.54
CA ASP A 118 0.42 1.42 8.67
C ASP A 118 1.53 2.38 9.10
N LYS A 119 2.18 2.07 10.23
CA LYS A 119 3.32 2.82 10.78
C LYS A 119 4.65 2.13 10.48
N GLY A 120 4.59 1.02 9.72
CA GLY A 120 5.72 0.17 9.39
C GLY A 120 6.38 -0.45 10.62
N ARG A 121 7.59 -0.97 10.40
CA ARG A 121 8.57 -1.13 11.47
C ARG A 121 9.29 0.20 11.64
N PRO A 122 9.45 0.75 12.86
CA PRO A 122 10.39 1.83 13.10
C PRO A 122 11.78 1.41 12.63
N LEU A 123 12.32 2.08 11.61
CA LEU A 123 13.73 1.95 11.26
C LEU A 123 14.55 2.49 12.44
N PRO A 124 15.68 1.88 12.81
CA PRO A 124 16.61 2.49 13.73
C PRO A 124 16.98 3.88 13.21
N GLN A 125 16.83 4.91 14.04
CA GLN A 125 17.38 6.22 13.68
C GLN A 125 18.89 6.07 13.61
N GLU A 126 19.47 6.31 12.44
CA GLU A 126 20.91 6.43 12.28
C GLU A 126 21.36 7.64 13.10
N SER A 127 22.07 7.38 14.20
CA SER A 127 22.56 8.42 15.10
C SER A 127 23.48 9.35 14.34
N GLN A 128 23.01 10.57 14.03
CA GLN A 128 23.89 11.60 13.48
C GLN A 128 25.07 11.80 14.44
N PRO A 129 26.32 11.79 13.96
CA PRO A 129 27.48 11.96 14.82
C PRO A 129 27.43 13.35 15.47
N THR A 130 27.40 13.36 16.80
CA THR A 130 27.56 14.59 17.59
C THR A 130 28.89 15.26 17.22
N PRO A 131 28.95 16.58 17.02
CA PRO A 131 30.22 17.27 16.81
C PRO A 131 31.10 17.16 18.06
N ASP A 132 32.27 16.54 17.91
CA ASP A 132 33.26 16.43 19.00
C ASP A 132 33.71 17.82 19.43
N THR A 133 33.38 18.20 20.67
CA THR A 133 33.87 19.43 21.29
C THR A 133 35.27 19.19 21.82
N LEU A 134 36.28 19.53 21.02
CA LEU A 134 37.69 19.36 21.38
C LEU A 134 38.11 20.35 22.49
N GLU A 135 37.97 19.92 23.75
CA GLU A 135 38.52 20.62 24.91
C GLU A 135 40.07 20.58 24.88
N GLN A 136 40.70 21.59 24.28
CA GLN A 136 42.14 21.75 24.32
C GLN A 136 42.63 22.13 25.72
N LYS A 137 43.23 21.17 26.43
CA LYS A 137 44.01 21.43 27.65
C LYS A 137 45.49 21.67 27.28
N PRO A 138 46.11 22.80 27.66
CA PRO A 138 47.52 23.05 27.35
C PRO A 138 48.49 22.05 27.98
N GLN A 139 49.57 21.72 27.26
CA GLN A 139 50.80 21.16 27.82
C GLN A 139 52.01 21.89 27.24
N GLU A 140 53.06 21.96 28.05
CA GLU A 140 54.21 22.86 27.87
C GLU A 140 55.45 22.14 27.33
N SER A 141 56.38 22.89 26.74
CA SER A 141 57.47 22.40 25.88
C SER A 141 58.63 21.70 26.62
N SER A 142 59.20 20.64 26.03
CA SER A 142 60.67 20.45 26.04
C SER A 142 61.19 19.50 24.94
N SER A 143 62.32 19.89 24.37
CA SER A 143 63.07 19.39 23.20
C SER A 143 63.62 17.96 23.26
N ALA A 144 63.72 17.28 22.10
CA ALA A 144 64.97 16.71 21.53
C ALA A 144 64.72 15.98 20.17
N VAL A 145 65.72 16.00 19.26
CA VAL A 145 65.74 15.31 17.94
C VAL A 145 67.19 14.90 17.65
N PRO A 146 67.47 13.62 17.27
CA PRO A 146 67.72 13.21 15.87
C PRO A 146 67.11 11.79 15.57
N ASP A 147 67.34 11.06 14.46
CA ASP A 147 68.24 11.19 13.30
C ASP A 147 67.67 10.47 12.03
N GLN A 148 68.52 10.26 11.01
CA GLN A 148 68.32 9.60 9.71
C GLN A 148 68.15 8.05 9.84
N SER A 149 67.61 7.30 8.86
CA SER A 149 68.10 7.21 7.46
C SER A 149 67.22 6.33 6.52
N PHE A 150 67.63 6.32 5.24
CA PHE A 150 67.09 5.69 4.00
C PHE A 150 66.82 4.15 4.08
N THR A 151 66.14 3.44 3.14
CA THR A 151 65.94 3.63 1.67
C THR A 151 64.68 2.88 1.14
N THR A 152 64.37 2.99 -0.17
CA THR A 152 63.30 2.32 -0.96
C THR A 152 63.46 0.78 -1.05
N GLU A 153 62.40 -0.04 -1.28
CA GLU A 153 61.63 -0.33 -2.53
C GLU A 153 60.49 -1.35 -2.21
N SER A 154 59.48 -1.72 -3.02
CA SER A 154 58.82 -1.21 -4.25
C SER A 154 57.51 -2.04 -4.45
N VAL A 155 56.81 -1.89 -5.60
CA VAL A 155 55.49 -2.46 -6.02
C VAL A 155 54.28 -1.65 -5.50
N ASN A 156 53.68 -0.71 -6.24
CA ASN A 156 53.14 -0.70 -7.63
C ASN A 156 51.76 -1.40 -7.76
N GLY A 157 50.71 -0.79 -8.31
CA GLY A 157 50.60 0.53 -8.96
C GLY A 157 49.25 1.21 -8.69
N GLN A 158 49.14 2.50 -8.99
CA GLN A 158 48.12 3.40 -8.46
C GLN A 158 47.34 4.12 -9.58
N VAL A 159 45.99 4.13 -9.49
CA VAL A 159 45.03 5.08 -10.13
C VAL A 159 45.10 5.25 -11.69
N PRO A 160 44.29 6.11 -12.36
CA PRO A 160 43.04 6.80 -11.98
C PRO A 160 41.84 6.69 -12.97
N SER A 161 40.67 7.13 -12.46
CA SER A 161 39.68 8.02 -13.10
C SER A 161 38.92 7.67 -14.40
N THR A 162 37.60 7.51 -14.20
CA THR A 162 36.47 8.24 -14.85
C THR A 162 36.47 8.53 -16.36
N SER A 163 35.33 8.21 -16.99
CA SER A 163 34.48 9.23 -17.63
C SER A 163 33.02 8.78 -17.70
N ASN A 164 32.08 9.72 -17.56
CA ASN A 164 30.67 9.53 -17.90
C ASN A 164 30.47 9.79 -19.39
N THR A 165 29.59 9.02 -20.04
CA THR A 165 28.96 9.40 -21.32
C THR A 165 27.50 8.96 -21.35
N VAL A 166 26.61 9.81 -21.87
CA VAL A 166 25.18 9.54 -22.09
C VAL A 166 24.92 9.56 -23.60
N ALA A 167 24.40 8.46 -24.16
CA ALA A 167 23.86 8.31 -25.52
C ALA A 167 23.43 6.83 -25.73
N THR A 168 22.48 6.45 -26.59
CA THR A 168 21.37 7.16 -27.25
C THR A 168 20.29 6.13 -27.66
N ASP A 169 19.16 6.65 -28.12
CA ASP A 169 18.14 5.99 -28.94
C ASP A 169 18.67 5.00 -30.00
N THR A 170 17.89 3.98 -30.36
CA THR A 170 18.07 3.18 -31.58
C THR A 170 16.71 2.65 -32.05
N THR A 171 16.29 3.10 -33.23
CA THR A 171 15.09 2.61 -33.92
C THR A 171 15.53 1.99 -35.23
N GLU A 172 15.14 0.74 -35.49
CA GLU A 172 15.07 0.18 -36.83
C GLU A 172 13.76 -0.62 -37.00
N THR A 173 13.56 -1.29 -38.13
CA THR A 173 12.22 -1.52 -38.69
C THR A 173 12.11 -2.83 -39.49
N ASN A 174 10.98 -3.02 -40.18
CA ASN A 174 10.71 -3.97 -41.26
C ASN A 174 10.27 -5.41 -40.86
N THR A 175 9.39 -6.09 -41.59
CA THR A 175 8.42 -5.62 -42.62
C THR A 175 7.23 -6.60 -42.75
N THR A 176 6.10 -6.07 -43.21
CA THR A 176 4.86 -6.71 -43.69
C THR A 176 5.07 -7.98 -44.53
N ASP A 177 4.11 -8.92 -44.48
CA ASP A 177 3.58 -9.46 -45.74
C ASP A 177 2.10 -9.89 -45.63
N THR A 178 1.41 -9.96 -46.77
CA THR A 178 -0.05 -10.15 -46.87
C THR A 178 -0.45 -11.39 -47.65
N ASN A 179 -1.59 -12.03 -47.31
CA ASN A 179 -2.52 -12.45 -48.37
C ASN A 179 -3.97 -12.60 -47.91
N SER A 180 -4.88 -12.78 -48.87
CA SER A 180 -6.34 -12.91 -48.69
C SER A 180 -6.91 -14.03 -49.57
N ILE A 181 -8.22 -14.30 -49.41
CA ILE A 181 -9.08 -15.13 -50.27
C ILE A 181 -8.91 -16.66 -50.10
N GLU A 182 -9.97 -17.29 -49.61
CA GLU A 182 -10.62 -18.37 -50.37
C GLU A 182 -12.14 -18.40 -50.08
N THR A 183 -12.95 -18.83 -51.06
CA THR A 183 -14.43 -18.74 -51.02
C THR A 183 -15.06 -19.91 -51.79
N ASN A 184 -15.93 -20.69 -51.14
CA ASN A 184 -16.96 -21.62 -51.67
C ASN A 184 -17.43 -22.54 -50.51
N SER A 185 -18.60 -23.20 -50.49
CA SER A 185 -19.84 -23.01 -51.27
C SER A 185 -21.04 -23.69 -50.57
N THR A 186 -22.24 -23.26 -50.98
CA THR A 186 -23.58 -23.92 -50.99
C THR A 186 -23.74 -25.34 -50.43
N GLU A 187 -24.73 -25.50 -49.52
CA GLU A 187 -25.78 -26.55 -49.43
C GLU A 187 -26.44 -26.49 -48.03
N THR A 188 -27.76 -26.62 -47.81
CA THR A 188 -28.94 -26.64 -48.72
C THR A 188 -30.07 -25.83 -48.07
#